data_AF-A0A7C5P055-F1
#
_entry.id   AF-A0A7C5P055-F1
#
_cell.length_a   1.000
_cell.length_b   1.000
_cell.length_c   1.000
_cell.angle_alpha   90.00
_cell.angle_beta   90.00
_cell.angle_gamma   90.00
#
_symmetry.space_group_name_H-M   'P 1'
#
loop_
_entity.id
_entity.type
_entity.pdbx_description
1 polymer ?
#
loop_
_entity_poly.entity_id
_entity_poly.type
_entity_poly.pdbx_seq_one_letter_code
_entity_poly.pdbx_strand_id
1 'polypeptide(L)' 'MKIIIHYFAMLREQARRDEETRETNAATVAELYAELTQAHGFTMPTGNLRAAVN' A
#
# COMPACT_ATOMS: atom_id res chain seq x y z
N MET A 1 -4.45 -13.58 3.13
CA MET A 1 -3.32 -13.85 2.19
C MET A 1 -2.13 -13.01 2.61
N LYS A 2 -0.91 -13.57 2.66
CA LYS A 2 0.28 -12.80 3.04
C LYS A 2 0.97 -12.28 1.78
N ILE A 3 1.16 -10.97 1.71
CA ILE A 3 1.80 -10.29 0.57
C ILE A 3 2.95 -9.41 1.06
N ILE A 4 3.92 -9.17 0.16
CA ILE A 4 5.02 -8.25 0.38
C ILE A 4 4.69 -6.97 -0.38
N ILE A 5 4.76 -5.84 0.32
CA ILE A 5 4.41 -4.53 -0.20
C ILE A 5 5.67 -3.69 -0.17
N HIS A 6 6.09 -3.19 -1.33
CA HIS A 6 7.22 -2.29 -1.46
C HIS A 6 6.73 -0.86 -1.67
N TYR A 7 7.17 0.05 -0.82
CA TYR A 7 6.81 1.45 -0.88
C TYR A 7 7.89 2.28 -1.56
N PHE A 8 7.48 3.13 -2.49
CA PHE A 8 8.39 4.01 -3.22
C PHE A 8 8.00 5.48 -3.02
N ALA A 9 8.99 6.36 -3.14
CA ALA A 9 8.83 7.82 -3.02
C ALA A 9 8.07 8.22 -1.74
N MET A 10 7.03 9.05 -1.85
CA MET A 10 6.27 9.58 -0.71
C MET A 10 5.64 8.49 0.17
N LEU A 11 5.26 7.35 -0.41
CA LEU A 11 4.63 6.26 0.34
C LEU A 11 5.57 5.67 1.40
N ARG A 12 6.88 5.59 1.13
CA ARG A 12 7.86 5.04 2.10
C ARG A 12 8.06 5.99 3.28
N GLU A 13 7.92 7.30 3.05
CA GLU A 13 8.01 8.32 4.10
C GLU A 13 6.76 8.27 5.00
N GLN A 14 5.57 8.09 4.41
CA GLN A 14 4.32 7.93 5.16
C GLN A 14 4.26 6.59 5.91
N ALA A 15 4.65 5.50 5.26
CA ALA A 15 4.71 4.17 5.87
C ALA A 15 5.86 4.02 6.87
N ARG A 16 6.85 4.93 6.81
CA ARG A 16 8.14 4.87 7.53
C ARG A 16 8.92 3.57 7.32
N ARG A 17 8.67 2.88 6.22
CA ARG A 17 9.28 1.60 5.85
C ARG A 17 9.37 1.52 4.33
N ASP A 18 10.42 0.88 3.84
CA ASP A 18 10.62 0.64 2.40
C ASP A 18 9.87 -0.62 1.94
N GLU A 19 9.73 -1.61 2.82
CA GLU A 19 8.98 -2.83 2.60
C GLU A 19 8.19 -3.18 3.86
N GLU A 20 7.00 -3.77 3.69
CA GLU A 20 6.35 -4.52 4.76
C GLU A 20 5.74 -5.82 4.23
N THR A 21 5.74 -6.84 5.08
CA THR A 21 4.94 -8.03 4.82
C THR A 21 3.64 -7.93 5.60
N ARG A 22 2.52 -7.98 4.90
CA ARG A 22 1.19 -7.81 5.49
C ARG A 22 0.25 -8.95 5.10
N GLU A 23 -0.58 -9.33 6.06
CA GLU A 23 -1.71 -10.21 5.81
C GLU A 23 -2.91 -9.36 5.46
N THR A 24 -3.46 -9.56 4.26
CA THR A 24 -4.64 -8.88 3.74
C THR A 24 -5.56 -9.88 3.07
N ASN A 25 -6.85 -9.56 3.05
CA ASN A 25 -7.86 -10.28 2.29
C ASN A 25 -8.36 -9.45 1.08
N ALA A 26 -7.71 -8.32 0.78
CA ALA A 26 -7.99 -7.52 -0.40
C ALA A 26 -7.79 -8.34 -1.68
N ALA A 27 -8.80 -8.40 -2.52
CA ALA A 27 -8.74 -9.07 -3.81
C ALA A 27 -8.20 -8.13 -4.91
N THR A 28 -8.24 -6.82 -4.67
CA THR A 28 -7.79 -5.79 -5.61
C THR A 28 -6.79 -4.83 -4.98
N VAL A 29 -5.94 -4.21 -5.81
CA VAL A 29 -5.00 -3.16 -5.38
C VAL A 29 -5.73 -1.99 -4.71
N ALA A 30 -6.93 -1.64 -5.20
CA ALA A 30 -7.71 -0.54 -4.64
C ALA A 30 -8.15 -0.83 -3.20
N GLU A 31 -8.62 -2.06 -2.94
CA GLU A 31 -8.97 -2.50 -1.58
C GLU A 31 -7.74 -2.52 -0.67
N LEU A 32 -6.61 -3.08 -1.16
CA LEU A 32 -5.36 -3.09 -0.40
C LEU A 32 -4.92 -1.67 -0.05
N TYR A 33 -4.97 -0.76 -1.02
CA TYR A 33 -4.61 0.63 -0.80
C TYR A 33 -5.53 1.32 0.21
N ALA A 34 -6.83 1.04 0.20
CA ALA A 34 -7.76 1.57 1.20
C ALA A 34 -7.43 1.07 2.61
N GLU A 35 -7.05 -0.21 2.76
CA GLU A 35 -6.59 -0.75 4.05
C GLU A 35 -5.29 -0.08 4.53
N LEU A 36 -4.32 0.07 3.63
CA LEU A 36 -3.05 0.73 3.94
C LEU A 36 -3.25 2.21 4.25
N THR A 37 -4.16 2.87 3.53
CA THR A 37 -4.53 4.26 3.76
C THR A 37 -5.13 4.45 5.15
N GLN A 38 -6.01 3.55 5.58
CA GLN A 38 -6.54 3.60 6.95
C GLN A 38 -5.47 3.33 8.01
N ALA A 39 -4.52 2.44 7.73
CA ALA A 39 -3.47 2.09 8.70
C ALA A 39 -2.35 3.15 8.81
N HIS A 40 -1.95 3.77 7.69
CA HIS A 40 -0.81 4.68 7.61
C HIS A 40 -1.22 6.15 7.39
N GLY A 41 -2.49 6.41 7.10
CA GLY A 41 -2.98 7.76 6.80
C GLY A 41 -2.46 8.28 5.46
N PHE A 42 -2.39 7.43 4.43
CA PHE A 42 -1.96 7.88 3.10
C PHE A 42 -2.87 8.99 2.58
N THR A 43 -2.25 10.02 2.03
CA THR A 43 -2.95 11.23 1.55
C THR A 43 -3.01 11.30 0.04
N MET A 44 -2.42 10.32 -0.66
CA MET A 44 -2.43 10.24 -2.11
C MET A 44 -3.81 9.78 -2.61
N PRO A 45 -4.36 10.41 -3.66
CA PRO A 45 -5.54 9.90 -4.33
C PRO A 45 -5.19 8.64 -5.14
N THR A 46 -6.09 7.66 -5.15
CA THR A 46 -5.96 6.40 -5.91
C THR A 46 -5.73 6.60 -7.40
N GLY A 47 -6.22 7.70 -7.98
CA GLY A 47 -6.01 8.04 -9.41
C GLY A 47 -4.55 8.29 -9.79
N ASN A 48 -3.67 8.58 -8.82
CA ASN A 48 -2.24 8.81 -9.03
C ASN A 48 -1.38 7.65 -8.51
N LEU A 49 -2.00 6.62 -7.93
CA LEU A 49 -1.32 5.46 -7.43
C LEU A 49 -0.99 4.51 -8.60
N ARG A 50 0.26 4.08 -8.67
CA ARG A 50 0.67 2.97 -9.53
C ARG A 50 1.14 1.84 -8.65
N ALA A 51 0.48 0.69 -8.76
CA ALA A 51 0.94 -0.54 -8.14
C ALA A 51 1.32 -1.53 -9.24
N ALA A 52 2.40 -2.26 -9.02
CA ALA A 52 2.77 -3.42 -9.80
C ALA A 52 2.52 -4.67 -8.95
N VAL A 53 1.87 -5.67 -9.52
CA VAL A 53 1.66 -6.99 -8.91
C VAL A 53 2.32 -8.01 -9.83
N ASN A 54 3.11 -8.90 -9.27
CA ASN A 54 3.72 -10.03 -9.98
C ASN A 54 2.82 -11.26 -9.95
#